data_AF-D4JRJ6-F1
#
_entry.id   AF-D4JRJ6-F1
#
_cell.length_a   1.000
_cell.length_b   1.000
_cell.length_c   1.000
_cell.angle_alpha   90.00
_cell.angle_beta   90.00
_cell.angle_gamma   90.00
#
_symmetry.space_group_name_H-M   'P 1'
#
loop_
_entity.id
_entity.type
_entity.pdbx_description
1 polymer ?
#
loop_
_entity_poly.entity_id
_entity_poly.type
_entity_poly.pdbx_seq_one_letter_code
_entity_poly.pdbx_strand_id
1 'polypeptide(L)' 'MEDWSKRPDLFLMADDREVLQDAGKITAEIAKSKAETEFEKYRVIQDRLFMADYDRYLLELEEKAKK' A
#
# COMPACT_ATOMS: atom_id res chain seq x y z
N MET A 1 -32.84 -11.68 -9.85
CA MET A 1 -31.62 -10.94 -9.48
C MET A 1 -30.40 -11.45 -10.25
N GLU A 2 -30.31 -12.74 -10.59
CA GLU A 2 -29.28 -13.28 -11.51
C GLU A 2 -29.44 -12.84 -12.98
N ASP A 3 -30.67 -12.65 -13.47
CA ASP A 3 -30.89 -12.36 -14.90
C ASP A 3 -30.45 -10.96 -15.34
N TRP A 4 -30.18 -10.06 -14.39
CA TRP A 4 -29.73 -8.70 -14.69
C TRP A 4 -28.21 -8.59 -14.81
N SER A 5 -27.42 -9.49 -14.21
CA SER A 5 -25.96 -9.48 -14.38
C SER A 5 -25.52 -10.10 -15.71
N LYS A 6 -26.27 -11.08 -16.23
CA LYS A 6 -25.92 -11.81 -17.47
C LYS A 6 -26.00 -10.95 -18.74
N ARG A 7 -26.78 -9.87 -18.72
CA ARG A 7 -26.96 -8.98 -19.88
C ARG A 7 -25.70 -8.17 -20.21
N PRO A 8 -25.08 -7.44 -19.26
CA PRO A 8 -23.81 -6.76 -19.52
C PRO A 8 -22.67 -7.73 -19.88
N ASP A 9 -22.63 -8.92 -19.28
CA ASP A 9 -21.61 -9.94 -19.60
C ASP A 9 -21.68 -10.39 -21.08
N LEU A 10 -22.90 -10.56 -21.62
CA LEU A 10 -23.10 -10.85 -23.04
C LEU A 10 -22.65 -9.70 -23.96
N PHE A 11 -22.86 -8.45 -23.52
CA PHE A 11 -22.42 -7.28 -24.28
C PHE A 11 -20.89 -7.14 -24.30
N LEU A 12 -20.20 -7.45 -23.19
CA LEU A 12 -18.74 -7.47 -23.15
C LEU A 12 -18.14 -8.58 -24.03
N MET A 13 -18.72 -9.78 -24.00
CA MET A 13 -18.29 -10.90 -24.86
C MET A 13 -18.48 -10.62 -26.36
N ALA A 14 -19.49 -9.83 -26.74
CA ALA A 14 -19.73 -9.44 -28.13
C ALA A 14 -18.75 -8.38 -28.66
N ASP A 15 -18.07 -7.63 -27.79
CA ASP A 15 -17.05 -6.62 -28.12
C ASP A 15 -15.62 -7.19 -28.05
N ASP A 16 -15.47 -8.53 -27.98
CA ASP A 16 -14.19 -9.25 -27.79
C ASP A 16 -13.37 -8.80 -26.55
N ARG A 17 -14.03 -8.15 -25.58
CA ARG A 17 -13.40 -7.74 -24.33
C ARG A 17 -13.56 -8.83 -23.29
N GLU A 18 -12.44 -9.27 -22.73
CA GLU A 18 -12.44 -10.24 -21.64
C GLU A 18 -13.27 -9.70 -20.46
N VAL A 19 -14.34 -10.42 -20.12
CA VAL A 19 -15.08 -10.20 -18.87
C VAL A 19 -14.12 -10.60 -17.74
N LEU A 20 -13.68 -9.62 -16.95
CA LEU A 20 -12.76 -9.83 -15.84
C LEU A 20 -13.48 -10.61 -14.71
N GLN A 21 -13.47 -11.94 -14.80
CA GLN A 21 -14.11 -12.87 -13.84
C GLN A 21 -13.52 -12.74 -12.44
N ASP A 22 -12.21 -12.48 -12.37
CA ASP A 22 -11.49 -12.27 -11.13
C ASP A 22 -11.26 -10.77 -10.94
N ALA A 23 -12.24 -10.09 -10.35
CA ALA A 23 -12.10 -8.71 -9.90
C ALA A 23 -10.90 -8.58 -8.95
N GLY A 24 -9.72 -8.30 -9.49
CA GLY A 24 -8.54 -7.88 -8.74
C GLY A 24 -8.10 -8.83 -7.60
N LYS A 25 -8.31 -10.16 -7.72
CA LYS A 25 -7.68 -11.11 -6.79
C LYS A 25 -6.17 -11.14 -7.04
N ILE A 26 -5.48 -10.19 -6.43
CA ILE A 26 -4.03 -10.25 -6.29
C ILE A 26 -3.74 -11.51 -5.46
N THR A 27 -2.99 -12.46 -6.02
CA THR A 27 -2.57 -13.64 -5.27
C THR A 27 -1.75 -13.18 -4.06
N ALA A 28 -1.81 -13.92 -2.95
CA ALA A 28 -1.07 -13.57 -1.73
C ALA A 28 0.44 -13.34 -2.00
N GLU A 29 0.99 -14.06 -2.98
CA GLU A 29 2.38 -13.92 -3.43
C GLU A 29 2.66 -12.55 -4.09
N ILE A 30 1.79 -12.08 -4.98
CA ILE A 30 1.94 -10.78 -5.63
C ILE A 30 1.76 -9.65 -4.60
N ALA A 31 0.82 -9.79 -3.68
CA ALA A 31 0.63 -8.83 -2.60
C ALA A 31 1.87 -8.75 -1.68
N LYS A 32 2.45 -9.91 -1.34
CA LYS A 32 3.66 -10.01 -0.52
C LYS A 32 4.86 -9.38 -1.22
N SER A 33 5.10 -9.72 -2.48
CA SER A 33 6.21 -9.16 -3.28
C SER A 33 6.10 -7.64 -3.40
N LYS A 34 4.88 -7.12 -3.61
CA LYS A 34 4.65 -5.67 -3.64
C LYS A 34 4.88 -5.00 -2.29
N ALA A 35 4.44 -5.62 -1.20
CA ALA A 35 4.68 -5.12 0.15
C ALA A 35 6.17 -5.08 0.51
N GLU A 36 6.94 -6.12 0.18
CA GLU A 36 8.39 -6.17 0.41
C GLU A 36 9.11 -5.05 -0.37
N THR A 37 8.75 -4.86 -1.64
CA THR A 37 9.35 -3.83 -2.51
C THR A 37 9.08 -2.42 -1.99
N GLU A 38 7.84 -2.15 -1.57
CA GLU A 38 7.50 -0.84 -1.01
C GLU A 38 8.13 -0.63 0.37
N PHE A 39 8.17 -1.67 1.21
CA PHE A 39 8.81 -1.61 2.53
C PHE A 39 10.29 -1.23 2.44
N GLU A 40 11.05 -1.78 1.50
CA GLU A 40 12.46 -1.43 1.30
C GLU A 40 12.66 0.06 0.98
N LYS A 41 11.78 0.63 0.15
CA LYS A 41 11.80 2.06 -0.17
C LYS A 41 11.50 2.91 1.06
N TYR A 42 10.46 2.55 1.81
CA TYR A 42 10.04 3.30 3.00
C TYR A 42 11.05 3.18 4.15
N ARG A 43 11.72 2.04 4.32
CA ARG A 43 12.75 1.84 5.37
C ARG A 43 13.88 2.85 5.25
N VAL A 44 14.41 3.06 4.03
CA VAL A 44 15.52 4.01 3.80
C VAL A 44 15.11 5.45 4.13
N ILE A 45 13.85 5.82 3.87
CA ILE A 45 13.33 7.13 4.21
C ILE A 45 13.14 7.27 5.72
N GLN A 46 12.59 6.22 6.36
CA GLN A 46 12.35 6.21 7.80
C GLN A 46 13.68 6.29 8.58
N ASP A 47 14.71 5.55 8.17
CA ASP A 47 16.03 5.56 8.82
C ASP A 47 16.64 6.97 8.82
N ARG A 48 16.41 7.77 7.77
CA ARG A 48 16.91 9.16 7.69
C ARG A 48 16.14 10.14 8.55
N LEU A 49 14.85 9.88 8.77
CA LEU A 49 13.97 10.72 9.60
C LEU A 49 13.87 10.20 11.04
N PHE A 50 14.52 9.08 11.35
CA PHE A 50 14.50 8.50 12.67
C PHE A 50 15.35 9.35 13.61
N MET A 51 14.66 10.05 14.51
CA MET A 51 15.26 10.68 15.67
C MET A 51 14.82 9.88 16.88
N ALA A 52 15.79 9.32 17.61
CA ALA A 52 15.46 8.52 18.78
C ALA A 52 14.77 9.41 19.83
N ASP A 53 13.85 8.83 20.61
CA ASP A 53 13.21 9.52 21.73
C ASP A 53 14.24 10.03 22.74
N TYR A 54 15.37 9.34 22.84
CA TYR A 54 16.51 9.75 23.64
C TYR A 54 17.20 11.01 23.09
N ASP A 55 17.40 11.11 21.78
CA ASP A 55 17.99 12.30 21.15
C ASP A 55 17.06 13.51 21.32
N ARG A 56 15.74 13.29 21.20
CA ARG A 56 14.73 14.31 21.54
C ARG A 56 14.84 14.78 22.99
N TYR A 57 14.97 13.83 23.92
CA TYR A 57 15.07 14.14 25.34
C TYR A 57 16.35 14.93 25.69
N LEU A 58 17.47 14.62 25.05
CA LEU A 58 18.71 15.38 25.22
C LEU A 58 18.58 16.82 24.69
N LEU A 59 17.96 17.02 23.53
CA LEU A 59 17.71 18.36 22.99
C LEU A 59 16.80 19.20 23.92
N GLU A 60 15.76 18.58 24.49
CA GLU A 60 14.90 19.25 25.48
C GLU A 60 15.64 19.63 26.77
N LEU A 61 16.61 18.80 27.21
CA LEU A 61 17.46 19.11 28.35
C LEU A 61 18.41 20.27 28.06
N GLU A 62 19.01 20.32 26.87
CA GLU A 62 19.86 21.45 26.45
C GLU A 62 19.07 22.77 26.35
N GLU A 63 17.85 22.73 25.82
CA GLU A 63 16.93 23.88 25.79
C GLU A 63 16.61 24.39 27.20
N LYS A 64 16.35 23.48 28.16
CA LYS A 64 16.09 23.83 29.56
C LYS A 64 17.33 24.36 30.29
N ALA A 65 18.53 23.88 29.94
CA ALA A 65 19.77 24.32 30.56
C ALA A 65 20.25 25.69 30.07
N LYS A 66 19.82 26.12 28.87
CA LYS A 66 20.08 27.47 28.32
C LYS A 66 19.11 28.54 28.84
N LYS A 67 18.03 28.12 29.51
CA LYS A 67 16.98 28.99 30.06
C LYS A 67 17.25 29.30 31.53
#